data_AF-A0A818R776-F1
#
_entry.id   AF-A0A818R776-F1
#
_cell.length_a   1.000
_cell.length_b   1.000
_cell.length_c   1.000
_cell.angle_alpha   90.00
_cell.angle_beta   90.00
_cell.angle_gamma   90.00
#
_symmetry.space_group_name_H-M   'P 1'
#
loop_
_entity.id
_entity.type
_entity.pdbx_description
1 polymer ?
#
loop_
_entity_poly.entity_id
_entity_poly.type
_entity_poly.pdbx_seq_one_letter_code
_entity_poly.pdbx_strand_id
1 'polypeptide(L)'
;MIFSLFAPTIDTAKLILDDKDIQMDKQSDGTFVCSVDNISDGDHRYKFQISKKSGILSTSIDIIDPYTTKYDREKHIGIITIKDGKKYEEEFKWQYDHIKLPENKDLIFYELYVADFSHNGQFSGVIDQLNYLSDLGINGIELMPIMESEEKEPDWGYLPRHFFCLNSTYGSINDLKLLVDKCHQRKIRVFLDAVCNHSNKECSLALIDKDYWYYKGKHHPEDPFWWGPEFNYEFEDKQLNIKPAVKFISDVVKYWIGEFHLDDKYEIARTQTDYLGYNVKNGEIRPSPHNINGLLNTRLLQTSDEACKLKIRTNYTNSTKERTKSIIIWETDHKPLTQLNQKAQINKRCGRWRLKILECNFKVKYIPGLTNSMPDYLSRSPIHDAEEDLDEIKHLISTSTQTDFLNVNNHSSIVTAVQPRAMKPNFK
;
A
#
# COMPACT_ATOMS: atom_id res chain seq x y z
N MET A 1 -16.83 -30.29 0.59
CA MET A 1 -16.13 -28.99 0.41
C MET A 1 -14.91 -29.19 -0.48
N ILE A 2 -14.59 -28.24 -1.35
CA ILE A 2 -13.44 -28.34 -2.26
C ILE A 2 -12.31 -27.45 -1.73
N PHE A 3 -11.09 -28.00 -1.66
CA PHE A 3 -9.86 -27.25 -1.43
C PHE A 3 -9.01 -27.30 -2.71
N SER A 4 -8.39 -26.18 -3.06
CA SER A 4 -7.58 -26.04 -4.27
C SER A 4 -6.30 -25.27 -4.00
N LEU A 5 -5.19 -25.69 -4.63
CA LEU A 5 -3.90 -25.03 -4.57
C LEU A 5 -3.29 -24.96 -5.98
N PHE A 6 -3.12 -23.75 -6.52
CA PHE A 6 -2.41 -23.58 -7.79
C PHE A 6 -0.90 -23.68 -7.59
N ALA A 7 -0.30 -24.79 -8.01
CA ALA A 7 1.13 -25.07 -7.83
C ALA A 7 1.66 -25.89 -9.03
N PRO A 8 1.67 -25.30 -10.24
CA PRO A 8 1.90 -26.04 -11.49
C PRO A 8 3.27 -26.71 -11.58
N THR A 9 4.27 -26.23 -10.84
CA THR A 9 5.64 -26.77 -10.86
C THR A 9 5.92 -27.81 -9.78
N ILE A 10 4.95 -28.11 -8.92
CA ILE A 10 5.06 -29.08 -7.81
C ILE A 10 4.64 -30.48 -8.27
N ASP A 11 5.29 -31.53 -7.75
CA ASP A 11 5.00 -32.92 -8.13
C ASP A 11 3.78 -33.47 -7.41
N THR A 12 3.71 -33.28 -6.09
CA THR A 12 2.59 -33.76 -5.26
C THR A 12 2.22 -32.75 -4.19
N ALA A 13 0.94 -32.69 -3.84
CA ALA A 13 0.45 -31.91 -2.72
C ALA A 13 -0.53 -32.71 -1.85
N LYS A 14 -0.60 -32.33 -0.58
CA LYS A 14 -1.59 -32.80 0.39
C LYS A 14 -2.21 -31.60 1.10
N LEU A 15 -3.49 -31.71 1.40
CA LEU A 15 -4.15 -30.88 2.40
C LEU A 15 -3.93 -31.52 3.77
N ILE A 16 -3.53 -30.72 4.75
CA ILE A 16 -3.52 -31.10 6.16
C ILE A 16 -4.66 -30.32 6.81
N LEU A 17 -5.74 -31.02 7.20
CA LEU A 17 -6.95 -30.44 7.80
C LEU A 17 -7.17 -31.06 9.18
N ASP A 18 -7.06 -30.26 10.25
CA ASP A 18 -7.07 -30.71 11.65
C ASP A 18 -6.23 -31.97 11.87
N ASP A 19 -4.96 -31.87 11.48
CA ASP A 19 -3.96 -32.93 11.64
C ASP A 19 -4.24 -34.20 10.81
N LYS A 20 -5.19 -34.16 9.86
CA LYS A 20 -5.44 -35.23 8.88
C LYS A 20 -4.86 -34.89 7.52
N ASP A 21 -4.03 -35.80 7.01
CA ASP A 21 -3.48 -35.75 5.66
C ASP A 21 -4.49 -36.23 4.62
N ILE A 22 -4.71 -35.42 3.59
CA ILE A 22 -5.62 -35.68 2.48
C ILE A 22 -4.84 -35.45 1.19
N GLN A 23 -4.65 -36.50 0.39
CA GLN A 23 -3.94 -36.40 -0.88
C GLN A 23 -4.74 -35.53 -1.86
N MET A 24 -4.03 -34.67 -2.61
CA MET A 24 -4.63 -33.83 -3.65
C MET A 24 -4.27 -34.33 -5.04
N ASP A 25 -5.21 -34.22 -5.96
CA ASP A 25 -5.06 -34.60 -7.35
C ASP A 25 -4.66 -33.39 -8.18
N LYS A 26 -3.52 -33.49 -8.88
CA LYS A 26 -3.05 -32.45 -9.81
C LYS A 26 -3.87 -32.49 -11.09
N GLN A 27 -4.52 -31.38 -11.39
CA GLN A 27 -5.30 -31.18 -12.61
C GLN A 27 -4.39 -30.73 -13.77
N SER A 28 -4.92 -30.77 -14.99
CA SER A 28 -4.17 -30.41 -16.21
C SER A 28 -3.74 -28.94 -16.26
N ASP A 29 -4.45 -28.07 -15.53
CA ASP A 29 -4.13 -26.64 -15.40
C ASP A 29 -3.06 -26.37 -14.33
N GLY A 30 -2.52 -27.42 -13.68
CA GLY A 30 -1.54 -27.29 -12.61
C GLY A 30 -2.12 -27.01 -11.22
N THR A 31 -3.44 -26.95 -11.08
CA THR A 31 -4.13 -26.83 -9.79
C THR A 31 -4.20 -28.20 -9.12
N PHE A 32 -3.82 -28.29 -7.84
CA PHE A 32 -4.12 -29.44 -6.99
C PHE A 32 -5.50 -29.26 -6.37
N VAL A 33 -6.33 -30.30 -6.39
CA VAL A 33 -7.69 -30.26 -5.84
C VAL A 33 -7.95 -31.49 -4.98
N CYS A 34 -8.69 -31.31 -3.87
CA CYS A 34 -9.33 -32.42 -3.16
C CYS A 34 -10.73 -32.03 -2.69
N SER A 35 -11.59 -33.03 -2.53
CA SER A 35 -12.91 -32.86 -1.92
C SER A 35 -12.91 -33.52 -0.55
N VAL A 36 -13.37 -32.79 0.45
CA VAL A 36 -13.51 -33.26 1.83
C VAL A 36 -14.98 -33.21 2.22
N ASP A 37 -15.54 -34.36 2.54
CA ASP A 37 -16.94 -34.49 2.92
C ASP A 37 -17.10 -34.50 4.44
N ASN A 38 -18.29 -34.12 4.90
CA ASN A 38 -18.70 -34.19 6.32
C ASN A 38 -17.73 -33.48 7.29
N ILE A 39 -17.16 -32.34 6.88
CA ILE A 39 -16.48 -31.44 7.83
C ILE A 39 -17.54 -30.90 8.78
N SER A 40 -17.28 -31.00 10.09
CA SER A 40 -18.20 -30.45 11.09
C SER A 40 -18.32 -28.93 10.97
N ASP A 41 -19.37 -28.36 11.54
CA ASP A 41 -19.44 -26.91 11.70
C ASP A 41 -18.41 -26.43 12.73
N GLY A 42 -17.84 -25.24 12.52
CA GLY A 42 -16.85 -24.62 13.40
C GLY A 42 -15.60 -24.14 12.66
N ASP A 43 -14.60 -23.72 13.44
CA ASP A 43 -13.30 -23.33 12.91
C ASP A 43 -12.39 -24.54 12.78
N HIS A 44 -11.81 -24.69 11.59
CA HIS A 44 -10.89 -25.76 11.23
C HIS A 44 -9.54 -25.19 10.85
N ARG A 45 -8.47 -25.87 11.28
CA ARG A 45 -7.10 -25.48 10.96
C ARG A 45 -6.63 -26.23 9.73
N TYR A 46 -6.04 -25.51 8.79
CA TYR A 46 -5.54 -26.14 7.57
C TYR A 46 -4.26 -25.51 7.03
N LYS A 47 -3.51 -26.32 6.29
CA LYS A 47 -2.33 -25.93 5.51
C LYS A 47 -2.14 -26.94 4.38
N PHE A 48 -1.24 -26.64 3.44
CA PHE A 48 -0.85 -27.58 2.42
C PHE A 48 0.57 -28.07 2.66
N GLN A 49 0.84 -29.33 2.35
CA GLN A 49 2.19 -29.85 2.22
C GLN A 49 2.46 -30.10 0.74
N ILE A 50 3.49 -29.46 0.21
CA ILE A 50 3.93 -29.63 -1.18
C ILE A 50 5.24 -30.39 -1.22
N SER A 51 5.43 -31.21 -2.26
CA SER A 51 6.68 -31.94 -2.47
C SER A 51 7.21 -31.77 -3.88
N LYS A 52 8.51 -31.53 -3.99
CA LYS A 52 9.24 -31.42 -5.26
C LYS A 52 10.35 -32.46 -5.31
N LYS A 53 10.45 -33.16 -6.43
CA LYS A 53 11.48 -34.15 -6.72
C LYS A 53 12.67 -33.48 -7.40
N SER A 54 13.86 -33.81 -6.93
CA SER A 54 15.14 -33.44 -7.55
C SER A 54 15.99 -34.69 -7.71
N GLY A 55 15.82 -35.38 -8.84
CA GLY A 55 16.39 -36.71 -9.06
C GLY A 55 15.75 -37.75 -8.14
N ILE A 56 16.55 -38.39 -7.29
CA ILE A 56 16.10 -39.41 -6.32
C ILE A 56 15.62 -38.76 -5.01
N LEU A 57 16.01 -37.51 -4.76
CA LEU A 57 15.62 -36.77 -3.55
C LEU A 57 14.24 -36.15 -3.72
N SER A 58 13.45 -36.18 -2.64
CA SER A 58 12.17 -35.48 -2.53
C SER A 58 12.24 -34.56 -1.33
N THR A 59 11.91 -33.28 -1.52
CA THR A 59 11.81 -32.30 -0.44
C THR A 59 10.35 -31.95 -0.26
N SER A 60 9.87 -31.98 0.99
CA SER A 60 8.53 -31.54 1.36
C SER A 60 8.59 -30.31 2.23
N ILE A 61 7.66 -29.38 2.02
CA ILE A 61 7.50 -28.19 2.85
C ILE A 61 6.01 -27.91 3.07
N ASP A 62 5.69 -27.47 4.27
CA ASP A 62 4.36 -27.00 4.62
C ASP A 62 4.23 -25.52 4.24
N ILE A 63 3.13 -25.17 3.60
CA ILE A 63 2.79 -23.81 3.19
C ILE A 63 1.39 -23.44 3.65
N ILE A 64 1.19 -22.15 3.87
CA ILE A 64 -0.14 -21.57 4.03
C ILE A 64 -0.78 -21.43 2.65
N ASP A 65 -2.10 -21.55 2.59
CA ASP A 65 -2.84 -21.26 1.36
C ASP A 65 -2.58 -19.80 0.93
N PRO A 66 -2.04 -19.55 -0.28
CA PRO A 66 -1.83 -18.19 -0.78
C PRO A 66 -3.12 -17.34 -0.81
N TYR A 67 -4.30 -17.96 -0.84
CA TYR A 67 -5.62 -17.33 -0.87
C TYR A 67 -6.36 -17.38 0.47
N THR A 68 -5.70 -17.76 1.58
CA THR A 68 -6.37 -17.75 2.88
C THR A 68 -6.76 -16.33 3.31
N THR A 69 -7.99 -16.17 3.79
CA THR A 69 -8.52 -14.91 4.31
C THR A 69 -8.46 -14.82 5.84
N LYS A 70 -8.22 -15.96 6.51
CA LYS A 70 -8.02 -16.06 7.95
C LYS A 70 -6.76 -16.87 8.26
N TYR A 71 -6.01 -16.39 9.24
CA TYR A 71 -4.72 -16.94 9.61
C TYR A 71 -4.51 -16.78 11.11
N ASP A 72 -4.13 -17.86 11.78
CA ASP A 72 -3.69 -17.85 13.17
C ASP A 72 -2.18 -17.60 13.18
N ARG A 73 -1.80 -16.39 13.58
CA ARG A 73 -0.42 -15.92 13.59
C ARG A 73 0.45 -16.68 14.59
N GLU A 74 -0.08 -17.04 15.76
CA GLU A 74 0.68 -17.75 16.79
C GLU A 74 1.03 -19.17 16.35
N LYS A 75 0.08 -19.84 15.70
CA LYS A 75 0.24 -21.22 15.24
C LYS A 75 0.80 -21.33 13.82
N HIS A 76 0.94 -20.21 13.12
CA HIS A 76 1.30 -20.17 11.71
C HIS A 76 0.45 -21.13 10.87
N ILE A 77 -0.87 -20.98 10.90
CA ILE A 77 -1.80 -21.90 10.20
C ILE A 77 -3.02 -21.17 9.64
N GLY A 78 -3.51 -21.61 8.49
CA GLY A 78 -4.75 -21.11 7.90
C GLY A 78 -5.96 -21.56 8.71
N ILE A 79 -6.98 -20.71 8.78
CA ILE A 79 -8.25 -21.02 9.43
C ILE A 79 -9.37 -20.99 8.39
N ILE A 80 -10.25 -21.98 8.43
CA ILE A 80 -11.47 -21.99 7.65
C ILE A 80 -12.65 -22.27 8.56
N THR A 81 -13.66 -21.41 8.51
CA THR A 81 -14.90 -21.60 9.26
C THR A 81 -15.91 -22.33 8.39
N ILE A 82 -16.51 -23.40 8.90
CA ILE A 82 -17.50 -24.21 8.22
C ILE A 82 -18.86 -24.05 8.88
N LYS A 83 -19.90 -23.91 8.07
CA LYS A 83 -21.29 -23.95 8.50
C LYS A 83 -22.15 -24.59 7.40
N ASP A 84 -23.01 -25.53 7.77
CA ASP A 84 -23.89 -26.25 6.84
C ASP A 84 -23.12 -26.85 5.64
N GLY A 85 -21.92 -27.38 5.90
CA GLY A 85 -21.05 -28.02 4.91
C GLY A 85 -20.39 -27.07 3.90
N LYS A 86 -20.42 -25.76 4.13
CA LYS A 86 -19.83 -24.72 3.27
C LYS A 86 -18.88 -23.83 4.05
N LYS A 87 -17.95 -23.17 3.33
CA LYS A 87 -17.18 -22.04 3.89
C LYS A 87 -18.17 -21.00 4.40
N TYR A 88 -17.97 -20.57 5.63
CA TYR A 88 -18.78 -19.56 6.29
C TYR A 88 -17.92 -18.34 6.62
N GLU A 89 -18.43 -17.17 6.26
CA GLU A 89 -17.92 -15.89 6.72
C GLU A 89 -19.12 -15.11 7.24
N GLU A 90 -18.92 -14.35 8.32
CA GLU A 90 -20.00 -13.57 8.89
C GLU A 90 -20.42 -12.46 7.92
N GLU A 91 -21.72 -12.40 7.61
CA GLU A 91 -22.26 -11.37 6.73
C GLU A 91 -22.22 -10.00 7.41
N PHE A 92 -21.50 -9.06 6.81
CA PHE A 92 -21.49 -7.68 7.25
C PHE A 92 -22.59 -6.88 6.53
N LYS A 93 -23.43 -6.17 7.28
CA LYS A 93 -24.53 -5.37 6.73
C LYS A 93 -24.09 -3.92 6.54
N TRP A 94 -23.64 -3.59 5.33
CA TRP A 94 -23.33 -2.22 4.91
C TRP A 94 -24.54 -1.30 5.06
N GLN A 95 -24.34 -0.12 5.64
CA GLN A 95 -25.41 0.86 5.86
C GLN A 95 -25.29 2.06 4.91
N TYR A 96 -24.07 2.42 4.50
CA TYR A 96 -23.81 3.71 3.85
C TYR A 96 -23.31 3.62 2.40
N ASP A 97 -23.36 2.46 1.74
CA ASP A 97 -22.99 2.29 0.31
C ASP A 97 -23.78 3.20 -0.65
N HIS A 98 -24.99 3.61 -0.24
CA HIS A 98 -25.85 4.48 -1.03
C HIS A 98 -25.42 5.96 -1.00
N ILE A 99 -24.48 6.33 -0.12
CA ILE A 99 -24.00 7.69 0.02
C ILE A 99 -23.11 8.04 -1.17
N LYS A 100 -23.43 9.12 -1.89
CA LYS A 100 -22.57 9.63 -2.95
C LYS A 100 -21.27 10.19 -2.34
N LEU A 101 -20.15 9.56 -2.68
CA LEU A 101 -18.80 9.97 -2.26
C LEU A 101 -18.23 11.10 -3.14
N PRO A 102 -17.25 11.88 -2.65
CA PRO A 102 -16.62 12.95 -3.41
C PRO A 102 -15.88 12.47 -4.66
N GLU A 103 -15.86 13.29 -5.70
CA GLU A 103 -15.13 13.02 -6.94
C GLU A 103 -13.62 13.21 -6.71
N ASN A 104 -12.78 12.52 -7.50
CA ASN A 104 -11.30 12.53 -7.32
C ASN A 104 -10.68 13.94 -7.23
N LYS A 105 -11.19 14.89 -8.02
CA LYS A 105 -10.69 16.28 -8.08
C LYS A 105 -10.95 17.10 -6.81
N ASP A 106 -11.85 16.63 -5.95
CA ASP A 106 -12.29 17.32 -4.73
C ASP A 106 -11.69 16.65 -3.48
N LEU A 107 -10.81 15.65 -3.64
CA LEU A 107 -10.23 14.90 -2.53
C LEU A 107 -9.10 15.64 -1.82
N ILE A 108 -9.14 15.56 -0.49
CA ILE A 108 -8.10 15.98 0.45
C ILE A 108 -7.81 14.75 1.31
N PHE A 109 -6.60 14.21 1.13
CA PHE A 109 -6.18 12.95 1.72
C PHE A 109 -5.53 13.14 3.09
N TYR A 110 -5.74 12.14 3.96
CA TYR A 110 -4.92 11.90 5.14
C TYR A 110 -4.38 10.46 5.06
N GLU A 111 -3.06 10.33 4.89
CA GLU A 111 -2.36 9.05 4.96
C GLU A 111 -2.13 8.71 6.44
N LEU A 112 -2.48 7.49 6.87
CA LEU A 112 -2.28 7.07 8.25
C LEU A 112 -1.80 5.63 8.39
N TYR A 113 -0.91 5.45 9.37
CA TYR A 113 -0.54 4.14 9.91
C TYR A 113 -1.49 3.80 11.06
N VAL A 114 -2.23 2.69 10.95
CA VAL A 114 -3.27 2.32 11.93
C VAL A 114 -2.68 2.18 13.33
N ALA A 115 -1.53 1.51 13.47
CA ALA A 115 -0.88 1.29 14.76
C ALA A 115 -0.52 2.60 15.50
N ASP A 116 -0.05 3.62 14.77
CA ASP A 116 0.40 4.87 15.38
C ASP A 116 -0.72 5.91 15.53
N PHE A 117 -1.62 5.99 14.55
CA PHE A 117 -2.72 6.97 14.58
C PHE A 117 -3.77 6.60 15.61
N SER A 118 -4.05 5.29 15.73
CA SER A 118 -5.04 4.79 16.66
C SER A 118 -4.52 4.73 18.08
N HIS A 119 -5.29 5.24 19.04
CA HIS A 119 -4.90 5.22 20.46
C HIS A 119 -4.77 3.80 21.04
N ASN A 120 -5.34 2.79 20.39
CA ASN A 120 -5.25 1.38 20.75
C ASN A 120 -4.57 0.52 19.66
N GLY A 121 -4.00 1.16 18.64
CA GLY A 121 -3.39 0.49 17.50
C GLY A 121 -4.34 -0.28 16.59
N GLN A 122 -5.67 -0.11 16.73
CA GLN A 122 -6.69 -0.87 16.01
C GLN A 122 -7.63 0.05 15.21
N PHE A 123 -8.41 -0.52 14.30
CA PHE A 123 -9.42 0.22 13.52
C PHE A 123 -10.46 0.93 14.38
N SER A 124 -10.81 0.37 15.54
CA SER A 124 -11.74 0.99 16.48
C SER A 124 -11.27 2.38 16.94
N GLY A 125 -9.97 2.55 17.25
CA GLY A 125 -9.46 3.86 17.60
C GLY A 125 -9.33 4.82 16.41
N VAL A 126 -9.23 4.33 15.17
CA VAL A 126 -9.37 5.18 13.96
C VAL A 126 -10.81 5.68 13.83
N ILE A 127 -11.80 4.80 14.05
CA ILE A 127 -13.24 5.14 14.02
C ILE A 127 -13.54 6.27 15.01
N ASP A 128 -12.99 6.19 16.22
CA ASP A 128 -13.18 7.21 17.26
C ASP A 128 -12.67 8.61 16.86
N GLN A 129 -11.71 8.67 15.91
CA GLN A 129 -11.12 9.92 15.40
C GLN A 129 -11.74 10.41 14.08
N LEU A 130 -12.75 9.73 13.51
CA LEU A 130 -13.33 10.16 12.24
C LEU A 130 -14.00 11.53 12.29
N ASN A 131 -14.50 11.94 13.46
CA ASN A 131 -15.03 13.30 13.63
C ASN A 131 -13.91 14.34 13.50
N TYR A 132 -12.75 14.09 14.12
CA TYR A 132 -11.57 14.96 13.97
C TYR A 132 -11.16 15.09 12.50
N LEU A 133 -11.05 13.97 11.78
CA LEU A 133 -10.67 14.00 10.36
C LEU A 133 -11.71 14.76 9.51
N SER A 134 -13.00 14.55 9.78
CA SER A 134 -14.07 15.29 9.10
C SER A 134 -14.04 16.79 9.40
N ASP A 135 -13.79 17.18 10.66
CA ASP A 135 -13.71 18.58 11.09
C ASP A 135 -12.48 19.29 10.49
N LEU A 136 -11.38 18.56 10.30
CA LEU A 136 -10.20 19.02 9.58
C LEU A 136 -10.46 19.23 8.08
N GLY A 137 -11.56 18.70 7.55
CA GLY A 137 -11.94 18.79 6.13
C GLY A 137 -11.37 17.66 5.27
N ILE A 138 -10.87 16.59 5.89
CA ILE A 138 -10.43 15.38 5.18
C ILE A 138 -11.64 14.65 4.64
N ASN A 139 -11.55 14.24 3.37
CA ASN A 139 -12.59 13.45 2.70
C ASN A 139 -12.02 12.24 1.92
N GLY A 140 -10.73 11.93 2.13
CA GLY A 140 -10.09 10.70 1.73
C GLY A 140 -9.09 10.25 2.80
N ILE A 141 -9.11 8.97 3.18
CA ILE A 141 -8.12 8.35 4.06
C ILE A 141 -7.33 7.34 3.25
N GLU A 142 -6.01 7.41 3.27
CA GLU A 142 -5.12 6.38 2.71
C GLU A 142 -4.54 5.58 3.86
N LEU A 143 -4.97 4.33 4.01
CA LEU A 143 -4.40 3.39 4.97
C LEU A 143 -3.06 2.91 4.42
N MET A 144 -2.02 3.05 5.22
CA MET A 144 -0.77 2.29 5.02
C MET A 144 -1.05 0.78 5.01
N PRO A 145 -0.13 -0.08 4.52
CA PRO A 145 -0.41 -1.49 4.33
C PRO A 145 -0.99 -2.19 5.56
N ILE A 146 -2.16 -2.81 5.39
CA ILE A 146 -2.89 -3.54 6.43
C ILE A 146 -2.86 -5.06 6.23
N MET A 147 -2.21 -5.54 5.18
CA MET A 147 -2.05 -6.97 4.92
C MET A 147 -1.16 -7.62 5.99
N GLU A 148 -1.38 -8.90 6.26
CA GLU A 148 -0.56 -9.68 7.19
C GLU A 148 0.92 -9.71 6.74
N SER A 149 1.78 -9.11 7.56
CA SER A 149 3.22 -8.94 7.36
C SER A 149 4.02 -9.49 8.56
N GLU A 150 5.36 -9.50 8.46
CA GLU A 150 6.21 -9.78 9.62
C GLU A 150 6.36 -8.53 10.51
N GLU A 151 6.34 -8.69 11.83
CA GLU A 151 6.70 -7.63 12.78
C GLU A 151 8.21 -7.42 12.88
N LYS A 152 8.92 -7.36 11.75
CA LYS A 152 10.30 -6.84 11.78
C LYS A 152 10.24 -5.34 11.61
N GLU A 153 10.13 -4.66 12.76
CA GLU A 153 10.27 -3.21 12.82
C GLU A 153 11.61 -2.76 12.20
N PRO A 154 11.62 -1.71 11.35
CA PRO A 154 10.48 -0.96 10.82
C PRO A 154 10.13 -1.39 9.37
N ASP A 155 9.08 -2.20 9.17
CA ASP A 155 8.53 -2.49 7.84
C ASP A 155 7.24 -1.71 7.53
N TRP A 156 6.54 -1.20 8.55
CA TRP A 156 5.23 -0.51 8.45
C TRP A 156 4.19 -1.25 7.61
N GLY A 157 4.25 -2.59 7.57
CA GLY A 157 3.39 -3.44 6.75
C GLY A 157 3.84 -3.59 5.30
N TYR A 158 4.95 -2.96 4.88
CA TYR A 158 5.41 -3.02 3.50
C TYR A 158 6.00 -4.37 3.09
N LEU A 159 6.14 -5.34 3.99
CA LEU A 159 6.65 -6.68 3.68
C LEU A 159 5.55 -7.76 3.80
N PRO A 160 4.55 -7.77 2.90
CA PRO A 160 3.40 -8.67 3.02
C PRO A 160 3.81 -10.13 2.89
N ARG A 161 3.23 -10.97 3.75
CA ARG A 161 3.41 -12.43 3.77
C ARG A 161 2.16 -13.15 3.27
N HIS A 162 0.98 -12.73 3.73
CA HIS A 162 -0.32 -13.32 3.34
C HIS A 162 -1.24 -12.23 2.78
N PHE A 163 -1.28 -12.11 1.46
CA PHE A 163 -1.90 -10.97 0.75
C PHE A 163 -3.42 -10.85 0.91
N PHE A 164 -4.12 -11.95 1.21
CA PHE A 164 -5.58 -11.97 1.43
C PHE A 164 -5.96 -11.86 2.91
N CYS A 165 -4.97 -11.90 3.80
CA CYS A 165 -5.19 -11.77 5.24
C CYS A 165 -5.00 -10.32 5.68
N LEU A 166 -5.94 -9.86 6.48
CA LEU A 166 -5.75 -8.68 7.31
C LEU A 166 -4.75 -9.00 8.42
N ASN A 167 -3.84 -8.06 8.71
CA ASN A 167 -3.01 -8.14 9.91
C ASN A 167 -3.91 -8.07 11.15
N SER A 168 -3.98 -9.19 11.87
CA SER A 168 -4.88 -9.37 13.01
C SER A 168 -4.64 -8.40 14.17
N THR A 169 -3.48 -7.72 14.23
CA THR A 169 -3.19 -6.71 15.26
C THR A 169 -4.08 -5.48 15.15
N TYR A 170 -4.61 -5.19 13.96
CA TYR A 170 -5.50 -4.04 13.73
C TYR A 170 -6.97 -4.29 14.09
N GLY A 171 -7.33 -5.55 14.40
CA GLY A 171 -8.69 -5.98 14.68
C GLY A 171 -9.19 -7.03 13.68
N SER A 172 -10.51 -7.23 13.65
CA SER A 172 -11.16 -8.20 12.77
C SER A 172 -11.45 -7.61 11.37
N ILE A 173 -11.74 -8.50 10.42
CA ILE A 173 -12.25 -8.13 9.09
C ILE A 173 -13.51 -7.26 9.21
N ASN A 174 -14.39 -7.54 10.18
CA ASN A 174 -15.61 -6.76 10.41
C ASN A 174 -15.31 -5.38 11.01
N ASP A 175 -14.22 -5.21 11.77
CA ASP A 175 -13.79 -3.90 12.25
C ASP A 175 -13.30 -3.01 11.10
N LEU A 176 -12.59 -3.59 10.13
CA LEU A 176 -12.21 -2.87 8.91
C LEU A 176 -13.45 -2.48 8.07
N LYS A 177 -14.39 -3.41 7.87
CA LYS A 177 -15.66 -3.10 7.16
C LYS A 177 -16.44 -2.00 7.88
N LEU A 178 -16.48 -2.05 9.22
CA LEU A 178 -17.10 -1.01 10.03
C LEU A 178 -16.39 0.33 9.87
N LEU A 179 -15.06 0.37 9.84
CA LEU A 179 -14.30 1.60 9.58
C LEU A 179 -14.68 2.19 8.22
N VAL A 180 -14.70 1.38 7.16
CA VAL A 180 -15.08 1.82 5.81
C VAL A 180 -16.52 2.37 5.80
N ASP A 181 -17.47 1.64 6.37
CA ASP A 181 -18.88 2.05 6.44
C ASP A 181 -19.04 3.39 7.20
N LYS A 182 -18.29 3.59 8.30
CA LYS A 182 -18.28 4.85 9.07
C LYS A 182 -17.59 6.01 8.36
N CYS A 183 -16.60 5.73 7.52
CA CYS A 183 -16.00 6.72 6.63
C CYS A 183 -17.00 7.14 5.55
N HIS A 184 -17.65 6.18 4.88
CA HIS A 184 -18.66 6.45 3.86
C HIS A 184 -19.85 7.24 4.40
N GLN A 185 -20.29 6.95 5.63
CA GLN A 185 -21.29 7.78 6.34
C GLN A 185 -20.91 9.27 6.37
N ARG A 186 -19.62 9.57 6.48
CA ARG A 186 -19.06 10.92 6.55
C ARG A 186 -18.60 11.46 5.19
N LYS A 187 -18.88 10.75 4.10
CA LYS A 187 -18.39 11.04 2.74
C LYS A 187 -16.86 11.06 2.67
N ILE A 188 -16.21 10.26 3.50
CA ILE A 188 -14.77 10.03 3.47
C ILE A 188 -14.54 8.76 2.66
N ARG A 189 -13.73 8.86 1.60
CA ARG A 189 -13.30 7.70 0.83
C ARG A 189 -12.15 6.98 1.52
N VAL A 190 -12.07 5.66 1.42
CA VAL A 190 -11.03 4.85 2.06
C VAL A 190 -10.19 4.12 1.03
N PHE A 191 -8.89 4.41 1.02
CA PHE A 191 -7.91 3.84 0.13
C PHE A 191 -6.93 2.96 0.90
N LEU A 192 -6.31 2.01 0.21
CA LEU A 192 -5.28 1.14 0.78
C LEU A 192 -4.02 1.25 -0.06
N ASP A 193 -2.90 1.56 0.59
CA ASP A 193 -1.57 1.39 0.02
C ASP A 193 -1.26 -0.11 -0.05
N ALA A 194 -1.54 -0.70 -1.20
CA ALA A 194 -1.37 -2.12 -1.45
C ALA A 194 0.01 -2.40 -2.06
N VAL A 195 0.86 -3.12 -1.32
CA VAL A 195 2.14 -3.60 -1.84
C VAL A 195 1.90 -4.71 -2.86
N CYS A 196 2.25 -4.44 -4.11
CA CYS A 196 2.12 -5.39 -5.21
C CYS A 196 3.47 -5.68 -5.88
N ASN A 197 4.54 -4.97 -5.59
CA ASN A 197 5.81 -5.13 -6.29
C ASN A 197 6.68 -6.28 -5.74
N HIS A 198 6.58 -6.59 -4.46
CA HIS A 198 7.37 -7.63 -3.80
C HIS A 198 6.56 -8.32 -2.69
N SER A 199 7.19 -9.31 -2.04
CA SER A 199 6.64 -9.99 -0.88
C SER A 199 7.73 -10.41 0.08
N ASN A 200 7.34 -10.84 1.28
CA ASN A 200 8.23 -11.55 2.18
C ASN A 200 8.80 -12.84 1.53
N LYS A 201 10.06 -13.18 1.81
CA LYS A 201 10.68 -14.44 1.34
C LYS A 201 9.97 -15.72 1.80
N GLU A 202 9.23 -15.64 2.91
CA GLU A 202 8.42 -16.72 3.48
C GLU A 202 6.98 -16.71 2.95
N CYS A 203 6.65 -15.81 2.02
CA CYS A 203 5.38 -15.87 1.29
C CYS A 203 5.25 -17.23 0.60
N SER A 204 4.05 -17.81 0.68
CA SER A 204 3.79 -19.17 0.18
C SER A 204 4.08 -19.32 -1.31
N LEU A 205 3.93 -18.27 -2.12
CA LEU A 205 4.31 -18.28 -3.53
C LEU A 205 5.82 -18.50 -3.74
N ALA A 206 6.66 -17.88 -2.91
CA ALA A 206 8.10 -18.04 -2.97
C ALA A 206 8.52 -19.47 -2.53
N LEU A 207 7.77 -20.06 -1.60
CA LEU A 207 7.98 -21.44 -1.13
C LEU A 207 7.49 -22.50 -2.14
N ILE A 208 6.43 -22.20 -2.91
CA ILE A 208 5.95 -23.05 -3.99
C ILE A 208 7.01 -23.11 -5.09
N ASP A 209 7.31 -21.97 -5.71
CA ASP A 209 8.35 -21.89 -6.74
C ASP A 209 8.75 -20.45 -7.00
N LYS A 210 9.81 -19.99 -6.33
CA LYS A 210 10.28 -18.61 -6.45
C LYS A 210 10.45 -18.14 -7.91
N ASP A 211 11.02 -18.96 -8.80
CA ASP A 211 11.31 -18.53 -10.18
C ASP A 211 10.05 -18.51 -11.06
N TYR A 212 8.95 -19.16 -10.63
CA TYR A 212 7.66 -19.14 -11.33
C TYR A 212 6.87 -17.85 -11.07
N TRP A 213 7.01 -17.28 -9.87
CA TRP A 213 6.25 -16.11 -9.41
C TRP A 213 7.07 -14.82 -9.40
N TYR A 214 8.39 -14.91 -9.24
CA TYR A 214 9.29 -13.79 -9.00
C TYR A 214 10.44 -13.75 -10.00
N TYR A 215 11.11 -12.60 -10.11
CA TYR A 215 12.26 -12.47 -10.99
C TYR A 215 13.45 -13.29 -10.48
N LYS A 216 14.11 -13.97 -11.41
CA LYS A 216 15.38 -14.64 -11.14
C LYS A 216 16.51 -13.61 -11.08
N GLY A 217 17.09 -13.41 -9.89
CA GLY A 217 18.32 -12.63 -9.72
C GLY A 217 18.18 -11.10 -9.84
N LYS A 218 16.97 -10.53 -9.86
CA LYS A 218 16.79 -9.09 -9.59
C LYS A 218 16.95 -8.83 -8.09
N HIS A 219 17.66 -7.74 -7.78
CA HIS A 219 18.12 -7.28 -6.46
C HIS A 219 18.84 -8.39 -5.66
N HIS A 220 20.17 -8.28 -5.63
CA HIS A 220 21.00 -9.16 -4.82
C HIS A 220 20.57 -9.05 -3.35
N PRO A 221 20.50 -10.15 -2.58
CA PRO A 221 20.18 -10.10 -1.14
C PRO A 221 21.21 -9.27 -0.33
N GLU A 222 22.32 -8.90 -0.96
CA GLU A 222 23.35 -7.97 -0.47
C GLU A 222 22.91 -6.49 -0.56
N ASP A 223 21.83 -6.16 -1.27
CA ASP A 223 21.29 -4.81 -1.40
C ASP A 223 20.69 -4.39 -0.06
N PRO A 224 21.20 -3.32 0.59
CA PRO A 224 20.68 -2.85 1.87
C PRO A 224 19.24 -2.34 1.79
N PHE A 225 18.68 -2.17 0.58
CA PHE A 225 17.28 -1.80 0.34
C PHE A 225 16.44 -2.96 -0.23
N TRP A 226 16.89 -4.21 -0.06
CA TRP A 226 16.15 -5.38 -0.53
C TRP A 226 14.93 -5.67 0.35
N TRP A 227 13.73 -5.43 -0.19
CA TRP A 227 12.45 -5.71 0.46
C TRP A 227 11.90 -7.10 0.13
N GLY A 228 12.74 -8.07 -0.23
CA GLY A 228 12.32 -9.42 -0.57
C GLY A 228 12.15 -9.67 -2.08
N PRO A 229 11.69 -10.88 -2.47
CA PRO A 229 11.51 -11.23 -3.88
C PRO A 229 10.46 -10.36 -4.59
N GLU A 230 10.81 -9.89 -5.79
CA GLU A 230 9.96 -9.04 -6.65
C GLU A 230 9.17 -9.85 -7.67
N PHE A 231 7.86 -9.57 -7.79
CA PHE A 231 6.97 -10.31 -8.68
C PHE A 231 7.38 -10.17 -10.15
N ASN A 232 7.37 -11.29 -10.88
CA ASN A 232 7.67 -11.30 -12.31
C ASN A 232 6.39 -11.22 -13.15
N TYR A 233 5.99 -10.01 -13.47
CA TYR A 233 4.80 -9.73 -14.26
C TYR A 233 4.96 -9.93 -15.77
N GLU A 234 6.20 -10.09 -16.22
CA GLU A 234 6.53 -10.38 -17.62
C GLU A 234 6.51 -11.88 -17.90
N PHE A 235 6.65 -12.72 -16.86
CA PHE A 235 6.59 -14.16 -17.02
C PHE A 235 5.20 -14.61 -17.45
N GLU A 236 5.20 -15.46 -18.48
CA GLU A 236 4.02 -16.08 -19.04
C GLU A 236 4.27 -17.58 -19.14
N ASP A 237 3.44 -18.35 -18.44
CA ASP A 237 3.37 -19.79 -18.63
C ASP A 237 2.55 -20.07 -19.89
N LYS A 238 3.27 -20.32 -20.99
CA LYS A 238 2.67 -20.57 -22.31
C LYS A 238 1.88 -21.86 -22.39
N GLN A 239 2.17 -22.85 -21.54
CA GLN A 239 1.42 -24.12 -21.55
C GLN A 239 0.04 -23.91 -20.94
N LEU A 240 -0.03 -23.10 -19.89
CA LEU A 240 -1.25 -22.79 -19.16
C LEU A 240 -1.94 -21.49 -19.66
N ASN A 241 -1.29 -20.75 -20.56
CA ASN A 241 -1.74 -19.47 -21.10
C ASN A 241 -2.10 -18.46 -19.98
N ILE A 242 -1.19 -18.32 -19.01
CA ILE A 242 -1.38 -17.51 -17.79
C ILE A 242 -0.12 -16.69 -17.51
N LYS A 243 -0.33 -15.46 -17.02
CA LYS A 243 0.70 -14.68 -16.31
C LYS A 243 0.46 -14.80 -14.80
N PRO A 244 1.16 -15.69 -14.09
CA PRO A 244 0.77 -16.11 -12.74
C PRO A 244 0.81 -14.94 -11.73
N ALA A 245 1.88 -14.15 -11.72
CA ALA A 245 1.98 -12.97 -10.86
C ALA A 245 0.90 -11.93 -11.15
N VAL A 246 0.59 -11.66 -12.43
CA VAL A 246 -0.50 -10.76 -12.84
C VAL A 246 -1.82 -11.28 -12.29
N LYS A 247 -2.13 -12.57 -12.48
CA LYS A 247 -3.38 -13.16 -12.01
C LYS A 247 -3.51 -13.07 -10.49
N PHE A 248 -2.49 -13.49 -9.75
CA PHE A 248 -2.52 -13.48 -8.29
C PHE A 248 -2.76 -12.07 -7.74
N ILE A 249 -1.97 -11.09 -8.17
CA ILE A 249 -2.12 -9.71 -7.70
C ILE A 249 -3.44 -9.08 -8.17
N SER A 250 -3.93 -9.45 -9.35
CA SER A 250 -5.29 -9.06 -9.77
C SER A 250 -6.35 -9.55 -8.81
N ASP A 251 -6.23 -10.80 -8.35
CA ASP A 251 -7.18 -11.41 -7.43
C ASP A 251 -7.08 -10.76 -6.04
N VAL A 252 -5.87 -10.41 -5.58
CA VAL A 252 -5.64 -9.64 -4.33
C VAL A 252 -6.36 -8.29 -4.40
N VAL A 253 -6.13 -7.50 -5.47
CA VAL A 253 -6.76 -6.19 -5.63
C VAL A 253 -8.28 -6.29 -5.69
N LYS A 254 -8.81 -7.27 -6.43
CA LYS A 254 -10.25 -7.53 -6.51
C LYS A 254 -10.84 -7.90 -5.16
N TYR A 255 -10.12 -8.72 -4.38
CA TYR A 255 -10.56 -9.09 -3.04
C TYR A 255 -10.63 -7.87 -2.13
N TRP A 256 -9.58 -7.08 -2.02
CA TRP A 256 -9.59 -5.91 -1.13
C TRP A 256 -10.64 -4.87 -1.50
N ILE A 257 -10.83 -4.60 -2.80
CA ILE A 257 -11.87 -3.68 -3.28
C ILE A 257 -13.27 -4.27 -3.07
N GLY A 258 -13.48 -5.52 -3.49
CA GLY A 258 -14.80 -6.16 -3.49
C GLY A 258 -15.29 -6.54 -2.09
N GLU A 259 -14.41 -7.04 -1.24
CA GLU A 259 -14.76 -7.54 0.10
C GLU A 259 -14.96 -6.39 1.11
N PHE A 260 -14.16 -5.33 1.00
CA PHE A 260 -14.14 -4.24 1.98
C PHE A 260 -14.68 -2.92 1.44
N HIS A 261 -15.16 -2.88 0.19
CA HIS A 261 -15.70 -1.69 -0.45
C HIS A 261 -14.70 -0.52 -0.46
N LEU A 262 -13.40 -0.82 -0.57
CA LEU A 262 -12.37 0.20 -0.65
C LEU A 262 -12.55 1.05 -1.91
N ASP A 263 -12.31 2.35 -1.75
CA ASP A 263 -12.49 3.34 -2.77
C ASP A 263 -11.37 3.29 -3.81
N ASP A 264 -11.77 3.15 -5.07
CA ASP A 264 -10.82 3.12 -6.18
C ASP A 264 -10.12 4.47 -6.33
N LYS A 265 -8.81 4.49 -6.06
CA LYS A 265 -7.93 5.45 -6.70
C LYS A 265 -7.49 4.80 -8.00
N TYR A 266 -7.92 5.41 -9.10
CA TYR A 266 -7.26 5.38 -10.42
C TYR A 266 -5.74 5.71 -10.37
N GLU A 267 -5.13 5.92 -9.19
CA GLU A 267 -3.76 6.42 -8.99
C GLU A 267 -2.92 5.79 -7.84
N ILE A 268 -3.44 4.95 -6.92
CA ILE A 268 -2.57 4.19 -5.96
C ILE A 268 -2.14 2.88 -6.59
N ALA A 269 -3.05 2.24 -7.32
CA ALA A 269 -2.66 1.18 -8.24
C ALA A 269 -1.67 1.73 -9.28
N ARG A 270 -1.71 3.02 -9.67
CA ARG A 270 -0.95 3.54 -10.82
C ARG A 270 0.57 3.59 -10.62
N THR A 271 1.12 3.86 -9.44
CA THR A 271 2.59 3.83 -9.28
C THR A 271 3.17 2.42 -9.46
N GLN A 272 2.40 1.38 -9.12
CA GLN A 272 2.84 0.00 -9.31
C GLN A 272 2.29 -0.61 -10.61
N THR A 273 1.03 -0.40 -10.99
CA THR A 273 0.41 -0.94 -12.22
C THR A 273 0.77 -0.21 -13.51
N ASP A 274 1.12 1.11 -13.51
CA ASP A 274 1.77 1.73 -14.69
C ASP A 274 3.19 1.18 -14.88
N TYR A 275 3.88 0.80 -13.80
CA TYR A 275 5.16 0.09 -13.87
C TYR A 275 5.00 -1.29 -14.55
N LEU A 276 3.79 -1.85 -14.51
CA LEU A 276 3.45 -3.18 -15.05
C LEU A 276 2.70 -3.11 -16.38
N GLY A 277 2.37 -1.92 -16.87
CA GLY A 277 1.65 -1.73 -18.13
C GLY A 277 0.18 -2.18 -18.07
N TYR A 278 -0.48 -2.11 -16.92
CA TYR A 278 -1.91 -2.44 -16.79
C TYR A 278 -2.69 -1.38 -15.98
N ASN A 279 -3.99 -1.23 -16.25
CA ASN A 279 -4.95 -0.36 -15.56
C ASN A 279 -6.08 -1.22 -15.00
N VAL A 280 -6.55 -0.93 -13.79
CA VAL A 280 -7.80 -1.51 -13.27
C VAL A 280 -8.95 -0.57 -13.58
N LYS A 281 -10.02 -1.06 -14.22
CA LYS A 281 -11.26 -0.31 -14.43
C LYS A 281 -12.44 -1.21 -14.12
N ASN A 282 -13.29 -0.80 -13.17
CA ASN A 282 -14.47 -1.58 -12.74
C ASN A 282 -14.13 -3.03 -12.34
N GLY A 283 -12.99 -3.24 -11.66
CA GLY A 283 -12.53 -4.59 -11.28
C GLY A 283 -11.87 -5.41 -12.39
N GLU A 284 -11.71 -4.87 -13.61
CA GLU A 284 -11.01 -5.53 -14.71
C GLU A 284 -9.62 -4.93 -14.95
N ILE A 285 -8.61 -5.79 -15.09
CA ILE A 285 -7.24 -5.37 -15.46
C ILE A 285 -7.13 -5.31 -16.98
N ARG A 286 -6.74 -4.17 -17.53
CA ARG A 286 -6.56 -3.92 -18.97
C ARG A 286 -5.15 -3.41 -19.26
N PRO A 287 -4.53 -3.77 -20.40
CA PRO A 287 -3.24 -3.20 -20.78
C PRO A 287 -3.30 -1.66 -20.83
N SER A 288 -2.31 -1.00 -20.23
CA SER A 288 -2.12 0.45 -20.29
C SER A 288 -1.50 0.83 -21.63
N PRO A 289 -1.99 1.88 -22.33
CA PRO A 289 -1.41 2.34 -23.60
C PRO A 289 0.02 2.90 -23.48
N HIS A 290 0.55 3.08 -22.27
CA HIS A 290 1.84 3.73 -22.03
C HIS A 290 2.97 2.70 -21.97
N ASN A 291 3.95 2.87 -22.87
CA ASN A 291 5.04 1.93 -23.15
C ASN A 291 6.06 1.81 -21.98
N ILE A 292 6.58 0.60 -21.79
CA ILE A 292 7.31 0.05 -20.62
C ILE A 292 8.71 0.66 -20.40
N ASN A 293 9.17 1.59 -21.26
CA ASN A 293 10.54 2.13 -21.19
C ASN A 293 10.67 3.56 -20.61
N GLY A 294 9.60 4.15 -20.06
CA GLY A 294 9.63 5.56 -19.60
C GLY A 294 9.76 5.80 -18.08
N LEU A 295 9.60 4.79 -17.22
CA LEU A 295 9.14 5.01 -15.84
C LEU A 295 10.17 4.75 -14.73
N LEU A 296 11.43 4.42 -15.05
CA LEU A 296 12.55 4.55 -14.09
C LEU A 296 12.81 6.02 -13.68
N ASN A 297 12.13 6.97 -14.33
CA ASN A 297 12.15 8.40 -14.03
C ASN A 297 10.76 8.94 -13.69
N THR A 298 10.01 8.31 -12.76
CA THR A 298 8.80 8.94 -12.20
C THR A 298 9.17 10.18 -11.40
N ARG A 299 9.27 11.28 -12.14
CA ARG A 299 8.95 12.62 -11.69
C ARG A 299 7.68 12.54 -10.84
N LEU A 300 7.75 13.09 -9.65
CA LEU A 300 6.58 13.56 -8.92
C LEU A 300 5.67 14.32 -9.89
N LEU A 301 4.48 13.77 -10.09
CA LEU A 301 3.27 14.38 -10.60
C LEU A 301 3.45 15.81 -11.15
N GLN A 302 3.77 15.90 -12.44
CA GLN A 302 3.28 17.02 -13.25
C GLN A 302 1.79 16.76 -13.47
N THR A 303 0.96 17.29 -12.59
CA THR A 303 -0.47 17.46 -12.86
C THR A 303 -0.61 18.30 -14.14
N SER A 304 -1.28 17.76 -15.15
CA SER A 304 -1.63 18.48 -16.37
C SER A 304 -2.43 19.75 -16.04
N ASP A 305 -1.98 20.86 -16.62
CA ASP A 305 -2.25 22.28 -16.32
C ASP A 305 -3.72 22.80 -16.40
N GLU A 306 -4.78 21.99 -16.38
CA GLU A 306 -6.15 22.53 -16.64
C GLU A 306 -7.28 22.23 -15.64
N ALA A 307 -7.09 21.46 -14.57
CA ALA A 307 -8.24 21.03 -13.74
C ALA A 307 -8.46 21.72 -12.38
N CYS A 308 -7.56 22.60 -11.92
CA CYS A 308 -7.72 23.23 -10.59
C CYS A 308 -8.45 24.58 -10.65
N LYS A 309 -9.77 24.55 -10.87
CA LYS A 309 -10.66 25.68 -10.53
C LYS A 309 -11.53 25.28 -9.34
N LEU A 310 -10.94 25.31 -8.14
CA LEU A 310 -11.68 25.27 -6.88
C LEU A 310 -12.66 26.45 -6.85
N LYS A 311 -13.97 26.16 -6.78
CA LYS A 311 -15.01 27.15 -6.47
C LYS A 311 -14.98 27.46 -4.98
N ILE A 312 -14.15 28.43 -4.60
CA ILE A 312 -14.23 29.08 -3.29
C ILE A 312 -15.44 30.02 -3.31
N ARG A 313 -16.33 29.89 -2.33
CA ARG A 313 -17.46 30.82 -2.12
C ARG A 313 -16.88 32.20 -1.78
N THR A 314 -16.93 33.12 -2.74
CA THR A 314 -16.61 34.53 -2.53
C THR A 314 -17.90 35.34 -2.43
N ASN A 315 -18.06 36.10 -1.34
CA ASN A 315 -19.06 37.16 -1.30
C ASN A 315 -18.60 38.28 -2.23
N TYR A 316 -19.24 38.42 -3.38
CA TYR A 316 -18.97 39.49 -4.33
C TYR A 316 -19.79 40.74 -3.96
N THR A 317 -19.10 41.83 -3.66
CA THR A 317 -19.67 43.18 -3.81
C THR A 317 -19.12 43.78 -5.10
N ASN A 318 -20.01 44.04 -6.07
CA ASN A 318 -19.66 44.64 -7.35
C ASN A 318 -19.29 46.12 -7.16
N SER A 319 -18.00 46.45 -7.19
CA SER A 319 -17.55 47.77 -7.60
C SER A 319 -16.25 47.66 -8.40
N THR A 320 -16.26 48.30 -9.55
CA THR A 320 -15.23 48.33 -10.59
C THR A 320 -13.85 48.83 -10.10
N LYS A 321 -12.79 48.23 -10.66
CA LYS A 321 -11.36 48.65 -10.66
C LYS A 321 -10.52 48.29 -9.41
N GLU A 322 -10.04 47.05 -9.39
CA GLU A 322 -8.64 46.62 -9.17
C GLU A 322 -8.67 45.10 -8.92
N ARG A 323 -7.97 44.31 -9.75
CA ARG A 323 -7.79 42.87 -9.49
C ARG A 323 -6.69 42.70 -8.45
N THR A 324 -6.98 43.04 -7.19
CA THR A 324 -6.18 42.59 -6.06
C THR A 324 -6.39 41.08 -5.96
N LYS A 325 -5.38 40.27 -6.33
CA LYS A 325 -5.40 38.82 -6.08
C LYS A 325 -5.62 38.62 -4.58
N SER A 326 -6.79 38.14 -4.20
CA SER A 326 -7.14 37.84 -2.82
C SER A 326 -6.16 36.81 -2.27
N ILE A 327 -5.34 37.20 -1.28
CA ILE A 327 -4.48 36.28 -0.53
C ILE A 327 -5.39 35.45 0.37
N ILE A 328 -5.37 34.14 0.22
CA ILE A 328 -6.12 33.24 1.11
C ILE A 328 -5.32 33.11 2.42
N ILE A 329 -5.90 33.44 3.56
CA ILE A 329 -5.26 33.21 4.87
C ILE A 329 -5.75 31.86 5.39
N TRP A 330 -4.83 30.90 5.54
CA TRP A 330 -5.04 29.61 6.16
C TRP A 330 -4.61 29.70 7.62
N GLU A 331 -5.55 29.61 8.55
CA GLU A 331 -5.24 29.60 9.98
C GLU A 331 -5.06 28.16 10.45
N THR A 332 -3.96 27.88 11.15
CA THR A 332 -3.63 26.54 11.65
C THR A 332 -2.92 26.61 13.00
N ASP A 333 -3.18 25.64 13.87
CA ASP A 333 -2.45 25.41 15.13
C ASP A 333 -1.24 24.47 14.95
N HIS A 334 -0.95 24.10 13.71
CA HIS A 334 0.11 23.17 13.36
C HIS A 334 1.45 23.88 13.14
N LYS A 335 2.26 23.98 14.19
CA LYS A 335 3.52 24.74 14.20
C LYS A 335 4.49 24.34 13.05
N PRO A 336 4.69 23.05 12.71
CA PRO A 336 5.54 22.69 11.56
C PRO A 336 5.06 23.20 10.19
N LEU A 337 3.74 23.38 9.97
CA LEU A 337 3.22 23.89 8.68
C LEU A 337 3.57 25.36 8.48
N THR A 338 3.66 26.12 9.57
CA THR A 338 4.12 27.51 9.55
C THR A 338 5.62 27.63 9.25
N GLN A 339 6.40 26.62 9.65
CA GLN A 339 7.85 26.59 9.44
C GLN A 339 8.26 26.09 8.05
N LEU A 340 7.47 25.22 7.40
CA LEU A 340 7.75 24.75 6.03
C LEU A 340 7.89 25.92 5.03
N ASN A 341 7.08 26.98 5.22
CA ASN A 341 7.15 28.20 4.41
C ASN A 341 8.30 29.14 4.79
N GLN A 342 8.88 28.99 5.98
CA GLN A 342 9.91 29.89 6.52
C GLN A 342 11.31 29.27 6.49
N LYS A 343 11.45 27.94 6.39
CA LYS A 343 12.76 27.28 6.38
C LYS A 343 13.61 27.75 5.19
N ALA A 344 14.82 28.22 5.47
CA ALA A 344 15.80 28.63 4.46
C ALA A 344 16.34 27.43 3.66
N GLN A 345 16.45 26.26 4.29
CA GLN A 345 16.95 25.01 3.72
C GLN A 345 15.91 23.90 3.99
N ILE A 346 15.53 23.17 2.95
CA ILE A 346 14.59 22.05 3.01
C ILE A 346 15.22 20.88 2.25
N ASN A 347 15.07 19.66 2.77
CA ASN A 347 15.57 18.48 2.07
C ASN A 347 14.89 18.33 0.69
N LYS A 348 15.47 17.52 -0.20
CA LYS A 348 14.97 17.38 -1.59
C LYS A 348 13.47 17.04 -1.65
N ARG A 349 12.95 16.25 -0.71
CA ARG A 349 11.53 15.85 -0.63
C ARG A 349 10.62 17.03 -0.28
N CYS A 350 10.94 17.76 0.78
CA CYS A 350 10.21 18.97 1.21
C CYS A 350 10.38 20.15 0.23
N GLY A 351 11.52 20.21 -0.48
CA GLY A 351 11.79 21.13 -1.59
C GLY A 351 10.74 21.14 -2.67
N ARG A 352 10.37 19.94 -3.12
CA ARG A 352 9.38 19.73 -4.19
C ARG A 352 7.98 20.16 -3.76
N TRP A 353 7.59 19.86 -2.53
CA TRP A 353 6.30 20.31 -1.96
C TRP A 353 6.23 21.83 -1.81
N ARG A 354 7.30 22.47 -1.32
CA ARG A 354 7.33 23.94 -1.22
C ARG A 354 7.20 24.63 -2.57
N LEU A 355 7.87 24.13 -3.60
CA LEU A 355 7.74 24.70 -4.96
C LEU A 355 6.30 24.65 -5.46
N LYS A 356 5.59 23.55 -5.21
CA LYS A 356 4.16 23.41 -5.56
C LYS A 356 3.26 24.34 -4.73
N ILE A 357 3.55 24.49 -3.45
CA ILE A 357 2.86 25.41 -2.55
C ILE A 357 3.05 26.88 -2.98
N LEU A 358 4.25 27.26 -3.44
CA LEU A 358 4.54 28.62 -3.93
C LEU A 358 3.75 29.00 -5.19
N GLU A 359 3.19 28.04 -5.93
CA GLU A 359 2.29 28.31 -7.06
C GLU A 359 0.92 28.87 -6.61
N CYS A 360 0.57 28.72 -5.33
CA CYS A 360 -0.69 29.18 -4.75
C CYS A 360 -0.53 30.51 -3.99
N ASN A 361 -1.50 31.44 -4.09
CA ASN A 361 -1.49 32.69 -3.32
C ASN A 361 -2.17 32.53 -1.96
N PHE A 362 -1.45 32.01 -0.97
CA PHE A 362 -1.94 31.90 0.40
C PHE A 362 -0.90 32.30 1.46
N LYS A 363 -1.38 32.61 2.65
CA LYS A 363 -0.56 32.81 3.86
C LYS A 363 -1.03 31.83 4.93
N VAL A 364 -0.10 31.06 5.49
CA VAL A 364 -0.37 30.24 6.67
C VAL A 364 -0.13 31.09 7.90
N LYS A 365 -1.17 31.32 8.70
CA LYS A 365 -1.11 32.06 9.96
C LYS A 365 -1.25 31.05 11.10
N TYR A 366 -0.31 31.07 12.02
CA TYR A 366 -0.43 30.30 13.24
C TYR A 366 -1.52 30.88 14.13
N ILE A 367 -2.46 30.05 14.58
CA ILE A 367 -3.38 30.35 15.67
C ILE A 367 -3.08 29.37 16.80
N PRO A 368 -2.72 29.84 18.01
CA PRO A 368 -2.52 28.95 19.15
C PRO A 368 -3.78 28.11 19.38
N GLY A 369 -3.66 26.79 19.30
CA GLY A 369 -4.78 25.89 19.55
C GLY A 369 -5.26 26.02 21.00
N LEU A 370 -6.57 26.01 21.20
CA LEU A 370 -7.16 25.83 22.51
C LEU A 370 -7.11 24.33 22.83
N THR A 371 -6.08 23.90 23.56
CA THR A 371 -6.00 22.56 24.18
C THR A 371 -6.55 21.44 23.29
N ASN A 372 -5.84 21.12 22.21
CA ASN A 372 -6.13 19.90 21.47
C ASN A 372 -5.76 18.71 22.39
N SER A 373 -6.75 18.11 23.04
CA SER A 373 -6.56 16.99 23.98
C SER A 373 -6.26 15.67 23.26
N MET A 374 -6.44 15.63 21.94
CA MET A 374 -6.01 14.54 21.06
C MET A 374 -5.08 15.09 19.96
N PRO A 375 -3.79 15.35 20.28
CA PRO A 375 -2.81 15.87 19.33
C PRO A 375 -2.38 14.77 18.33
N ASP A 376 -2.43 15.05 17.03
CA ASP A 376 -1.86 14.19 15.98
C ASP A 376 -0.31 14.18 16.03
N TYR A 377 0.32 13.18 15.43
CA TYR A 377 1.79 13.00 15.48
C TYR A 377 2.57 14.24 15.02
N LEU A 378 2.06 14.96 14.02
CA LEU A 378 2.71 16.13 13.46
C LEU A 378 2.61 17.35 14.39
N SER A 379 1.62 17.40 15.29
CA SER A 379 1.53 18.37 16.37
C SER A 379 2.50 18.11 17.53
N ARG A 380 3.13 16.91 17.60
CA ARG A 380 3.95 16.46 18.73
C ARG A 380 5.46 16.46 18.53
N SER A 381 6.04 16.71 17.36
CA SER A 381 7.51 16.89 17.34
C SER A 381 7.88 18.20 18.01
N PRO A 382 8.54 18.22 19.19
CA PRO A 382 9.33 19.37 19.54
C PRO A 382 10.31 19.57 18.39
N ILE A 383 10.20 20.71 17.70
CA ILE A 383 11.29 21.16 16.85
C ILE A 383 12.39 21.54 17.84
N HIS A 384 13.17 20.55 18.26
CA HIS A 384 14.56 20.82 18.55
C HIS A 384 15.12 21.30 17.22
N ASP A 385 15.79 22.46 17.24
CA ASP A 385 16.69 22.82 16.15
C ASP A 385 17.59 21.60 15.98
N ALA A 386 17.32 20.79 14.95
CA ALA A 386 18.21 19.69 14.61
C ALA A 386 19.54 20.39 14.37
N GLU A 387 20.51 20.21 15.28
CA GLU A 387 21.86 20.72 15.05
C GLU A 387 22.26 20.20 13.68
N GLU A 388 22.54 21.14 12.77
CA GLU A 388 22.95 20.82 11.43
C GLU A 388 24.19 19.92 11.53
N ASP A 389 24.07 18.67 11.08
CA ASP A 389 25.23 17.81 10.96
C ASP A 389 26.11 18.38 9.84
N LEU A 390 27.10 19.18 10.24
CA LEU A 390 28.03 19.86 9.36
C LEU A 390 28.84 18.87 8.49
N ASP A 391 28.92 17.59 8.89
CA ASP A 391 29.58 16.55 8.10
C ASP A 391 28.68 16.03 6.97
N GLU A 392 27.35 16.05 7.13
CA GLU A 392 26.38 15.82 6.05
C GLU A 392 26.49 16.89 4.95
N ILE A 393 26.72 18.15 5.35
CA ILE A 393 26.88 19.30 4.45
C ILE A 393 28.21 19.22 3.67
N LYS A 394 29.32 18.83 4.31
CA LYS A 394 30.64 18.69 3.64
C LYS A 394 30.67 17.53 2.64
N HIS A 395 29.93 16.45 2.90
CA HIS A 395 29.86 15.32 1.96
C HIS A 395 29.08 15.64 0.68
N LEU A 396 28.12 16.57 0.75
CA LEU A 396 27.33 17.05 -0.40
C LEU A 396 28.10 18.03 -1.30
N ILE A 397 29.06 18.80 -0.75
CA ILE A 397 29.83 19.78 -1.54
C ILE A 397 31.00 19.12 -2.30
N SER A 398 31.50 17.98 -1.84
CA SER A 398 32.71 17.35 -2.42
C SER A 398 32.45 16.28 -3.50
N THR A 399 31.20 15.87 -3.73
CA THR A 399 30.88 14.94 -4.84
C THR A 399 29.60 15.34 -5.58
N SER A 400 29.79 16.00 -6.74
CA SER A 400 28.90 16.05 -7.92
C SER A 400 27.90 17.20 -8.16
N THR A 401 28.14 18.46 -7.79
CA THR A 401 27.30 19.58 -8.31
C THR A 401 28.03 20.88 -8.70
N GLN A 402 29.33 20.85 -9.06
CA GLN A 402 30.03 22.05 -9.53
C GLN A 402 30.33 22.13 -11.04
N THR A 403 29.93 21.15 -11.86
CA THR A 403 30.20 21.20 -13.33
C THR A 403 29.00 21.44 -14.24
N ASP A 404 27.75 21.42 -13.76
CA ASP A 404 26.59 21.41 -14.67
C ASP A 404 25.90 22.77 -14.89
N PHE A 405 26.49 23.89 -14.42
CA PHE A 405 25.91 25.24 -14.61
C PHE A 405 26.66 26.17 -15.57
N LEU A 406 27.65 25.68 -16.34
CA LEU A 406 28.41 26.56 -17.25
C LEU A 406 28.47 26.17 -18.74
N ASN A 407 27.73 25.16 -19.23
CA ASN A 407 27.66 24.94 -20.68
C ASN A 407 26.22 24.89 -21.21
N VAL A 408 25.85 26.02 -21.80
CA VAL A 408 24.70 26.20 -22.68
C VAL A 408 25.08 25.70 -24.09
N ASN A 409 24.09 25.13 -24.80
CA ASN A 409 24.08 24.74 -26.23
C ASN A 409 24.60 23.34 -26.59
N ASN A 410 23.71 22.34 -26.60
CA ASN A 410 23.35 21.53 -27.78
C ASN A 410 22.56 20.28 -27.38
N HIS A 411 21.80 19.76 -28.34
CA HIS A 411 20.96 18.58 -28.24
C HIS A 411 21.61 17.34 -27.58
N SER A 412 20.72 16.53 -26.99
CA SER A 412 20.84 15.11 -26.61
C SER A 412 21.21 14.80 -25.15
N SER A 413 20.34 13.93 -24.61
CA SER A 413 20.46 12.95 -23.53
C SER A 413 21.82 12.80 -22.84
N ILE A 414 21.80 12.71 -21.50
CA ILE A 414 22.34 11.62 -20.66
C ILE A 414 22.10 12.03 -19.20
N VAL A 415 21.38 11.20 -18.42
CA VAL A 415 21.31 11.32 -16.95
C VAL A 415 21.83 10.02 -16.37
N THR A 416 22.95 10.10 -15.66
CA THR A 416 23.49 9.02 -14.83
C THR A 416 23.04 9.28 -13.39
N ALA A 417 22.42 8.29 -12.75
CA ALA A 417 21.94 8.36 -11.37
C ALA A 417 23.08 8.14 -10.36
N VAL A 418 23.06 8.87 -9.25
CA VAL A 418 23.89 8.61 -8.05
C VAL A 418 22.98 8.40 -6.84
N GLN A 419 23.16 7.26 -6.16
CA GLN A 419 22.38 6.77 -5.01
C GLN A 419 22.69 7.50 -3.69
N PRO A 420 21.76 7.58 -2.71
CA PRO A 420 22.04 7.95 -1.32
C PRO A 420 22.33 6.73 -0.42
N ARG A 421 23.34 6.85 0.45
CA ARG A 421 23.72 5.89 1.52
C ARG A 421 22.91 6.12 2.80
N ALA A 422 22.56 5.03 3.50
CA ALA A 422 22.05 5.05 4.87
C ALA A 422 23.20 4.94 5.90
N MET A 423 23.13 5.72 7.00
CA MET A 423 24.06 5.66 8.13
C MET A 423 23.67 4.56 9.13
N LYS A 424 24.67 3.86 9.68
CA LYS A 424 24.57 2.87 10.77
C LYS A 424 24.45 3.56 12.15
N PRO A 425 23.73 2.99 13.12
CA PRO A 425 23.81 3.44 14.50
C PRO A 425 24.99 2.78 15.25
N ASN A 426 25.81 3.60 15.91
CA ASN A 426 26.78 3.15 16.92
C ASN A 426 26.09 3.16 18.29
N PHE A 427 26.11 2.03 19.00
CA PHE A 427 25.77 1.96 20.41
C PHE A 427 27.02 2.22 21.27
N LYS A 428 26.84 2.99 22.35
CA LYS A 428 27.61 2.84 23.59
C LYS A 428 26.67 2.42 24.69
#